data_AF-A0A370X107-F1
#
_entry.id   AF-A0A370X107-F1
#
_cell.length_a   1.000
_cell.length_b   1.000
_cell.length_c   1.000
_cell.angle_alpha   90.00
_cell.angle_beta   90.00
_cell.angle_gamma   90.00
#
_symmetry.space_group_name_H-M   'P 1'
#
loop_
_entity.id
_entity.type
_entity.pdbx_description
1 polymer ?
#
loop_
_entity_poly.entity_id
_entity_poly.type
_entity_poly.pdbx_seq_one_letter_code
_entity_poly.pdbx_strand_id
1 'polypeptide(L)'
;MRAVARIALIVTLALDLAGCYSVIKTPDIATASVYGPQVSGGALSPQEVAQLSSWIKAHDAGWRGLMATAPTPITMAIVMREPGGRQTSLDLFEAKDGTAMAYLNAPSPAPPLERYLSEADVAALRAAVGH
;
A
#
# COMPACT_ATOMS: atom_id res chain seq x y z
N MET A 1 -12.67 -11.16 43.98
CA MET A 1 -11.47 -10.83 43.16
C MET A 1 -11.42 -11.62 41.83
N ARG A 2 -12.52 -11.67 41.04
CA ARG A 2 -12.54 -12.37 39.73
C ARG A 2 -12.93 -11.47 38.55
N ALA A 3 -13.52 -10.30 38.81
CA ALA A 3 -13.92 -9.36 37.76
C ALA A 3 -12.76 -8.48 37.26
N VAL A 4 -11.82 -8.11 38.15
CA VAL A 4 -10.70 -7.20 37.83
C VAL A 4 -9.72 -7.85 36.85
N ALA A 5 -9.49 -9.16 36.95
CA ALA A 5 -8.59 -9.91 36.07
C ALA A 5 -9.11 -10.01 34.62
N ARG A 6 -10.44 -9.98 34.40
CA ARG A 6 -11.02 -10.03 33.06
C ARG A 6 -10.93 -8.70 32.31
N ILE A 7 -10.98 -7.57 33.04
CA ILE A 7 -10.85 -6.24 32.45
C ILE A 7 -9.40 -5.98 32.03
N ALA A 8 -8.42 -6.43 32.82
CA ALA A 8 -7.00 -6.28 32.51
C ALA A 8 -6.59 -6.98 31.20
N LEU A 9 -7.19 -8.14 30.89
CA LEU A 9 -6.85 -8.91 29.68
C LEU A 9 -7.33 -8.25 28.38
N ILE A 10 -8.45 -7.50 28.43
CA ILE A 10 -9.01 -6.82 27.25
C ILE A 10 -8.16 -5.58 26.91
N VAL A 11 -7.63 -4.89 27.92
CA VAL A 11 -6.82 -3.68 27.73
C VAL A 11 -5.45 -4.01 27.14
N THR A 12 -4.82 -5.13 27.52
CA THR A 12 -3.52 -5.53 26.95
C THR A 12 -3.62 -5.99 25.49
N LEU A 13 -4.70 -6.68 25.11
CA LEU A 13 -4.95 -7.07 23.71
C LEU A 13 -5.20 -5.86 22.78
N ALA A 14 -5.75 -4.76 23.30
CA ALA A 14 -5.92 -3.53 22.53
C ALA A 14 -4.61 -2.75 22.35
N LEU A 15 -3.64 -2.91 23.26
CA LEU A 15 -2.34 -2.23 23.22
C LEU A 15 -1.33 -2.91 22.29
N ASP A 16 -1.41 -4.23 22.08
CA ASP A 16 -0.57 -4.95 21.09
C ASP A 16 -0.94 -4.60 19.63
N LEU A 17 -2.17 -4.13 19.39
CA LEU A 17 -2.62 -3.64 18.07
C LEU A 17 -2.17 -2.20 17.78
N ALA A 18 -1.64 -1.48 18.77
CA ALA A 18 -1.02 -0.17 18.59
C ALA A 18 0.45 -0.25 18.08
N GLY A 19 0.89 -1.44 17.66
CA GLY A 19 2.20 -1.68 17.08
C GLY A 19 2.40 -1.05 15.70
N CYS A 20 2.71 0.24 15.67
CA CYS A 20 3.33 0.99 14.56
C CYS A 20 2.65 0.85 13.18
N TYR A 21 1.32 0.89 13.15
CA TYR A 21 0.60 1.06 11.89
C TYR A 21 0.28 2.55 11.66
N SER A 22 0.71 3.06 10.52
CA SER A 22 0.50 4.43 10.06
C SER A 22 -0.70 4.50 9.12
N VAL A 23 -1.37 5.65 9.17
CA VAL A 23 -2.29 6.09 8.12
C VAL A 23 -1.49 6.92 7.13
N ILE A 24 -1.58 6.62 5.85
CA ILE A 24 -0.92 7.38 4.78
C ILE A 24 -1.79 8.57 4.38
N LYS A 25 -1.15 9.67 4.02
CA LYS A 25 -1.83 10.70 3.25
C LYS A 25 -2.05 10.17 1.84
N THR A 26 -3.31 9.98 1.45
CA THR A 26 -3.65 9.62 0.06
C THR A 26 -3.13 10.72 -0.88
N PRO A 27 -2.32 10.36 -1.90
CA PRO A 27 -1.87 11.33 -2.89
C PRO A 27 -3.05 11.80 -3.73
N ASP A 28 -3.09 13.08 -4.06
CA ASP A 28 -4.01 13.62 -5.06
C ASP A 28 -3.45 13.29 -6.44
N ILE A 29 -3.87 12.17 -7.03
CA ILE A 29 -3.25 11.63 -8.25
C ILE A 29 -3.76 12.39 -9.47
N ALA A 30 -2.90 13.19 -10.11
CA ALA A 30 -3.21 13.84 -11.38
C ALA A 30 -2.96 12.91 -12.56
N THR A 31 -1.85 12.19 -12.55
CA THR A 31 -1.50 11.18 -13.55
C THR A 31 -0.82 10.00 -12.90
N ALA A 32 -0.93 8.83 -13.53
CA ALA A 32 -0.21 7.64 -13.10
C ALA A 32 0.29 6.83 -14.31
N SER A 33 1.31 6.04 -14.08
CA SER A 33 1.81 5.07 -15.06
C SER A 33 2.16 3.78 -14.37
N VAL A 34 1.90 2.66 -15.03
CA VAL A 34 2.22 1.32 -14.53
C VAL A 34 3.37 0.72 -15.33
N TYR A 35 4.22 -0.06 -14.67
CA TYR A 35 5.34 -0.78 -15.25
C TYR A 35 5.47 -2.13 -14.57
N GLY A 36 5.97 -3.15 -15.27
CA GLY A 36 6.28 -4.43 -14.65
C GLY A 36 6.58 -5.52 -15.68
N PRO A 37 7.25 -6.61 -15.29
CA PRO A 37 7.54 -7.72 -16.19
C PRO A 37 6.28 -8.43 -16.73
N GLN A 38 5.17 -8.35 -15.99
CA GLN A 38 3.90 -9.02 -16.33
C GLN A 38 2.79 -8.03 -16.66
N VAL A 39 3.13 -6.75 -16.84
CA VAL A 39 2.17 -5.66 -16.95
C VAL A 39 2.51 -4.86 -18.20
N SER A 40 1.50 -4.57 -19.03
CA SER A 40 1.71 -3.73 -20.21
C SER A 40 1.99 -2.31 -19.73
N GLY A 41 3.25 -1.91 -19.72
CA GLY A 41 3.63 -0.60 -19.19
C GLY A 41 3.00 0.56 -19.97
N GLY A 42 2.64 1.64 -19.28
CA GLY A 42 2.01 2.78 -19.92
C GLY A 42 1.36 3.77 -18.95
N ALA A 43 0.86 4.86 -19.53
CA ALA A 43 0.05 5.84 -18.79
C ALA A 43 -1.35 5.27 -18.53
N LEU A 44 -1.84 5.46 -17.30
CA LEU A 44 -3.21 5.10 -16.94
C LEU A 44 -4.19 6.13 -17.49
N SER A 45 -5.36 5.66 -17.92
CA SER A 45 -6.49 6.50 -18.29
C SER A 45 -7.06 7.26 -17.08
N PRO A 46 -7.82 8.34 -17.28
CA PRO A 46 -8.45 9.06 -16.16
C PRO A 46 -9.35 8.18 -15.28
N GLN A 47 -9.99 7.17 -15.87
CA GLN A 47 -10.84 6.23 -15.13
C GLN A 47 -10.00 5.31 -14.23
N GLU A 48 -8.90 4.75 -14.74
CA GLU A 48 -7.98 3.92 -13.96
C GLU A 48 -7.30 4.74 -12.85
N VAL A 49 -6.95 6.01 -13.11
CA VAL A 49 -6.45 6.92 -12.07
C VAL A 49 -7.48 7.11 -10.94
N ALA A 50 -8.76 7.27 -11.27
CA ALA A 50 -9.83 7.40 -10.28
C ALA A 50 -10.04 6.10 -9.47
N GLN A 51 -9.95 4.94 -10.12
CA GLN A 51 -10.04 3.64 -9.47
C GLN A 51 -8.83 3.39 -8.55
N LEU A 52 -7.63 3.69 -9.01
CA LEU A 52 -6.41 3.62 -8.21
C LEU A 52 -6.50 4.55 -6.99
N SER A 53 -6.95 5.80 -7.17
CA SER A 53 -7.16 6.75 -6.06
C SER A 53 -8.14 6.19 -5.03
N SER A 54 -9.23 5.57 -5.50
CA SER A 54 -10.22 4.91 -4.64
C SER A 54 -9.62 3.72 -3.89
N TRP A 55 -8.78 2.91 -4.55
CA TRP A 55 -8.08 1.80 -3.93
C TRP A 55 -7.13 2.29 -2.83
N ILE A 56 -6.31 3.32 -3.10
CA ILE A 56 -5.37 3.85 -2.09
C ILE A 56 -6.13 4.44 -0.90
N LYS A 57 -7.24 5.13 -1.16
CA LYS A 57 -8.11 5.66 -0.09
C LYS A 57 -8.71 4.54 0.75
N ALA A 58 -9.13 3.43 0.15
CA ALA A 58 -9.64 2.27 0.87
C ALA A 58 -8.56 1.54 1.69
N HIS A 59 -7.29 1.75 1.35
CA HIS A 59 -6.13 1.15 2.00
C HIS A 59 -5.25 2.20 2.68
N ASP A 60 -5.81 3.30 3.19
CA ASP A 60 -5.03 4.37 3.79
C ASP A 60 -4.42 3.98 5.15
N ALA A 61 -5.02 3.05 5.88
CA ALA A 61 -4.56 2.57 7.18
C ALA A 61 -3.77 1.26 7.07
N GLY A 62 -2.96 0.96 8.09
CA GLY A 62 -2.26 -0.33 8.24
C GLY A 62 -0.96 -0.43 7.45
N TRP A 63 -0.29 0.69 7.22
CA TRP A 63 1.06 0.76 6.67
C TRP A 63 2.10 0.72 7.77
N ARG A 64 3.28 0.19 7.53
CA ARG A 64 4.39 0.16 8.49
C ARG A 64 5.60 0.85 7.88
N GLY A 65 6.44 1.44 8.71
CA GLY A 65 7.74 1.92 8.23
C GLY A 65 8.55 0.75 7.69
N LEU A 66 9.08 0.87 6.48
CA LEU A 66 9.95 -0.16 5.92
C LEU A 66 11.25 -0.22 6.75
N MET A 67 11.45 -1.35 7.43
CA MET A 67 12.65 -1.58 8.25
C MET A 67 13.69 -2.48 7.58
N ALA A 68 13.36 -3.03 6.41
CA ALA A 68 14.19 -3.98 5.67
C ALA A 68 14.45 -3.50 4.23
N THR A 69 15.37 -4.15 3.53
CA THR A 69 15.55 -3.92 2.09
C THR A 69 14.34 -4.46 1.34
N ALA A 70 13.84 -3.70 0.35
CA ALA A 70 12.74 -4.14 -0.50
C ALA A 70 13.08 -5.46 -1.22
N PRO A 71 12.12 -6.41 -1.34
CA PRO A 71 12.31 -7.64 -2.09
C PRO A 71 12.67 -7.36 -3.55
N THR A 72 13.20 -8.36 -4.26
CA THR A 72 13.37 -8.31 -5.72
C THR A 72 12.96 -9.64 -6.33
N PRO A 73 12.41 -9.66 -7.56
CA PRO A 73 12.10 -8.52 -8.43
C PRO A 73 10.75 -7.84 -8.09
N ILE A 74 10.61 -6.56 -8.47
CA ILE A 74 9.31 -5.85 -8.47
C ILE A 74 8.39 -6.51 -9.52
N THR A 75 7.17 -6.89 -9.14
CA THR A 75 6.20 -7.50 -10.06
C THR A 75 5.36 -6.46 -10.80
N MET A 76 5.08 -5.34 -10.13
CA MET A 76 4.39 -4.18 -10.70
C MET A 76 4.82 -2.90 -9.96
N ALA A 77 5.09 -1.82 -10.68
CA ALA A 77 5.37 -0.50 -10.13
C ALA A 77 4.37 0.50 -10.71
N ILE A 78 3.71 1.26 -9.83
CA ILE A 78 2.78 2.31 -10.21
C ILE A 78 3.38 3.65 -9.78
N VAL A 79 3.72 4.49 -10.75
CA VAL A 79 4.28 5.83 -10.51
C VAL A 79 3.16 6.85 -10.62
N MET A 80 2.86 7.52 -9.51
CA MET A 80 1.81 8.53 -9.39
C MET A 80 2.43 9.92 -9.32
N ARG A 81 1.84 10.89 -10.02
CA ARG A 81 2.23 12.29 -9.96
C ARG A 81 1.06 13.14 -9.46
N GLU A 82 1.32 13.95 -8.45
CA GLU A 82 0.40 14.97 -7.95
C GLU A 82 0.39 16.21 -8.86
N PRO A 83 -0.66 17.06 -8.83
CA PRO A 83 -0.71 18.30 -9.61
C PRO A 83 0.52 19.21 -9.43
N GLY A 84 1.11 19.21 -8.23
CA GLY A 84 2.32 19.97 -7.92
C GLY A 84 3.63 19.32 -8.39
N GLY A 85 3.57 18.24 -9.17
CA GLY A 85 4.72 17.51 -9.70
C GLY A 85 5.40 16.55 -8.71
N ARG A 86 4.92 16.48 -7.46
CA ARG A 86 5.38 15.50 -6.47
C ARG A 86 5.09 14.09 -6.98
N GLN A 87 6.08 13.21 -6.84
CA GLN A 87 5.98 11.83 -7.31
C GLN A 87 5.93 10.87 -6.12
N THR A 88 4.97 9.96 -6.14
CA THR A 88 4.87 8.82 -5.22
C THR A 88 4.90 7.54 -6.05
N SER A 89 5.63 6.50 -5.64
CA SER A 89 5.50 5.18 -6.28
C SER A 89 4.86 4.17 -5.34
N LEU A 90 4.11 3.24 -5.92
CA LEU A 90 3.59 2.05 -5.26
C LEU A 90 4.20 0.84 -5.96
N ASP A 91 5.10 0.14 -5.29
CA ASP A 91 5.76 -1.04 -5.83
C ASP A 91 5.12 -2.29 -5.20
N LEU A 92 4.74 -3.25 -6.04
CA LEU A 92 4.15 -4.52 -5.66
C LEU A 92 5.20 -5.64 -5.82
N PHE A 93 5.23 -6.50 -4.83
CA PHE A 93 6.04 -7.71 -4.79
C PHE A 93 5.14 -8.89 -4.50
N GLU A 94 5.05 -9.84 -5.43
CA GLU A 94 4.30 -11.09 -5.26
C GLU A 94 5.28 -12.25 -5.17
N ALA A 95 5.21 -13.01 -4.08
CA ALA A 95 5.97 -14.23 -3.88
C ALA A 95 5.24 -15.45 -4.45
N LYS A 96 5.98 -16.53 -4.72
CA LYS A 96 5.42 -17.77 -5.29
C LYS A 96 4.45 -18.49 -4.34
N ASP A 97 4.50 -18.19 -3.05
CA ASP A 97 3.63 -18.75 -2.03
C ASP A 97 2.28 -18.02 -1.89
N GLY A 98 2.02 -17.05 -2.76
CA GLY A 98 0.80 -16.24 -2.74
C GLY A 98 0.89 -14.99 -1.85
N THR A 99 1.99 -14.81 -1.12
CA THR A 99 2.20 -13.61 -0.31
C THR A 99 2.45 -12.40 -1.20
N ALA A 100 1.77 -11.29 -0.94
CA ALA A 100 1.98 -10.04 -1.63
C ALA A 100 2.27 -8.90 -0.65
N MET A 101 3.17 -8.01 -1.04
CA MET A 101 3.52 -6.83 -0.26
C MET A 101 3.62 -5.61 -1.16
N ALA A 102 3.05 -4.49 -0.71
CA ALA A 102 3.09 -3.21 -1.38
C ALA A 102 3.98 -2.23 -0.61
N TYR A 103 4.76 -1.46 -1.37
CA TYR A 103 5.72 -0.48 -0.86
C TYR A 103 5.32 0.89 -1.40
N LEU A 104 5.00 1.82 -0.51
CA LEU A 104 4.70 3.20 -0.87
C LEU A 104 5.94 4.07 -0.65
N ASN A 105 6.52 4.55 -1.75
CA ASN A 105 7.65 5.48 -1.74
C ASN A 105 7.12 6.91 -1.93
N ALA A 106 6.87 7.59 -0.81
CA ALA A 106 6.51 9.01 -0.80
C ALA A 106 7.72 9.91 -1.11
N PRO A 107 7.50 11.18 -1.52
CA PRO A 107 8.58 12.14 -1.68
C PRO A 107 9.47 12.27 -0.43
N SER A 108 10.79 12.33 -0.64
CA SER A 108 11.77 12.61 0.41
C SER A 108 11.39 13.85 1.22
N PRO A 109 11.58 13.84 2.56
CA PRO A 109 12.36 12.89 3.36
C PRO A 109 11.55 11.75 4.01
N ALA A 110 10.34 11.46 3.53
CA ALA A 110 9.53 10.39 4.11
C ALA A 110 10.17 9.01 3.88
N PRO A 111 10.30 8.16 4.93
CA PRO A 111 10.75 6.78 4.73
C PRO A 111 9.70 6.00 3.93
N PRO A 112 10.11 4.99 3.14
CA PRO A 112 9.18 4.08 2.49
C PRO A 112 8.30 3.38 3.52
N LEU A 113 7.07 3.09 3.10
CA LEU A 113 6.09 2.38 3.91
C LEU A 113 5.75 1.05 3.24
N GLU A 114 5.51 0.01 4.04
CA GLU A 114 5.14 -1.32 3.56
C GLU A 114 3.75 -1.75 4.08
N ARG A 115 3.08 -2.60 3.31
CA ARG A 115 1.82 -3.24 3.68
C ARG A 115 1.71 -4.62 3.05
N TYR A 116 1.34 -5.61 3.84
CA TYR A 116 0.92 -6.93 3.32
C TYR A 116 -0.45 -6.83 2.67
N LEU A 117 -0.60 -7.45 1.50
CA LEU A 117 -1.84 -7.48 0.74
C LEU A 117 -2.41 -8.90 0.71
N SER A 118 -3.73 -9.00 0.81
CA SER A 118 -4.43 -10.24 0.48
C SER A 118 -4.47 -10.46 -1.04
N GLU A 119 -4.72 -11.69 -1.48
CA GLU A 119 -4.94 -11.99 -2.92
C GLU A 119 -6.07 -11.13 -3.51
N ALA A 120 -7.12 -10.87 -2.72
CA ALA A 120 -8.23 -10.01 -3.13
C ALA A 120 -7.80 -8.55 -3.33
N ASP A 121 -6.93 -8.02 -2.45
CA ASP A 121 -6.42 -6.65 -2.57
C ASP A 121 -5.51 -6.51 -3.79
N VAL A 122 -4.70 -7.53 -4.08
CA VAL A 122 -3.86 -7.60 -5.29
C VAL A 122 -4.73 -7.61 -6.54
N ALA A 123 -5.75 -8.47 -6.59
CA ALA A 123 -6.68 -8.53 -7.72
C ALA A 123 -7.43 -7.21 -7.91
N ALA A 124 -7.87 -6.57 -6.81
CA ALA A 124 -8.51 -5.26 -6.85
C ALA A 124 -7.56 -4.15 -7.33
N LEU A 125 -6.29 -4.19 -6.92
CA LEU A 125 -5.27 -3.24 -7.37
C LEU A 125 -5.00 -3.40 -8.88
N ARG A 126 -4.78 -4.64 -9.34
CA ARG A 126 -4.57 -4.95 -10.75
C ARG A 126 -5.75 -4.48 -11.60
N ALA A 127 -6.98 -4.79 -11.17
CA ALA A 127 -8.20 -4.32 -11.83
C ALA A 127 -8.31 -2.79 -11.88
N ALA A 128 -7.88 -2.09 -10.82
CA ALA A 128 -7.88 -0.63 -10.77
C ALA A 128 -6.90 0.02 -11.77
N VAL A 129 -5.90 -0.72 -12.24
CA VAL A 129 -4.91 -0.25 -13.23
C VAL A 129 -5.01 -0.99 -14.57
N GLY A 130 -6.11 -1.71 -14.83
CA GLY A 130 -6.38 -2.35 -16.12
C GLY A 130 -5.69 -3.70 -16.35
N HIS A 131 -5.33 -4.41 -15.28
CA HIS A 131 -4.55 -5.66 -15.31
C HIS A 131 -5.13 -6.81 -14.48
#